data_AF-A0A248VVL7-F1
#
_entry.id   AF-A0A248VVL7-F1
#
_cell.length_a   1.000
_cell.length_b   1.000
_cell.length_c   1.000
_cell.angle_alpha   90.00
_cell.angle_beta   90.00
_cell.angle_gamma   90.00
#
_symmetry.space_group_name_H-M   'P 1'
#
loop_
_entity.id
_entity.type
_entity.pdbx_description
1 polymer ?
#
loop_
_entity_poly.entity_id
_entity_poly.type
_entity_poly.pdbx_seq_one_letter_code
_entity_poly.pdbx_strand_id
1 'polypeptide(L)'
;MAEPPCCVAPEHVHAAFLAACRLDVETPKPGNVSVQSAGHGMRAAQFITSAEAAADALLARGAPVGQRVLDALTRTRDAVGCNTNLGILLLVAPLAAALEDVASPLSADAWRAATGRVLARLDIDDARLAYRAIALANPGGLGDAPEQPVHSPPTVNLRDAMRLAAGRDSIARQYAEGFRDIFETGLTAFREMPADQPHIATLNVFLTFLGTRPDSLIVRKQGMAVAQSVTLAAREQHAQWRHALAQKGPATAARPLDAWDAELKASAINPGTSADLTVATLFVAGCLAAARCGAPIPPQRREPRTGTDPVS
;
A
#
# COMPACT_ATOMS: atom_id res chain seq x y z
N MET A 1 11.36 3.79 31.84
CA MET A 1 10.06 4.29 31.35
C MET A 1 9.43 3.15 30.57
N ALA A 2 8.25 2.67 30.98
CA ALA A 2 7.55 1.66 30.19
C ALA A 2 7.19 2.28 28.83
N GLU A 3 7.49 1.58 27.73
CA GLU A 3 7.02 1.99 26.40
C GLU A 3 5.49 2.14 26.46
N PRO A 4 4.92 3.24 25.94
CA PRO A 4 3.48 3.32 25.80
C PRO A 4 3.01 2.13 24.95
N PRO A 5 1.93 1.42 25.35
CA PRO A 5 1.48 0.26 24.60
C PRO A 5 1.11 0.70 23.18
N CYS A 6 1.76 0.08 22.19
CA CYS A 6 1.41 0.27 20.78
C CYS A 6 -0.09 0.01 20.59
N CYS A 7 -0.77 0.88 19.83
CA CYS A 7 -2.21 0.79 19.61
C CYS A 7 -2.66 -0.53 18.94
N VAL A 8 -1.74 -1.21 18.25
CA VAL A 8 -1.93 -2.53 17.64
C VAL A 8 -0.74 -3.41 18.00
N ALA A 9 -1.02 -4.63 18.44
CA ALA A 9 0.04 -5.56 18.83
C ALA A 9 0.97 -5.87 17.63
N PRO A 10 2.31 -5.94 17.81
CA PRO A 10 3.26 -6.11 16.71
C PRO A 10 2.97 -7.30 15.79
N GLU A 11 2.49 -8.41 16.34
CA GLU A 11 2.09 -9.61 15.61
C GLU A 11 0.93 -9.35 14.63
N HIS A 12 0.00 -8.47 14.99
CA HIS A 12 -1.11 -8.09 14.11
C HIS A 12 -0.64 -7.16 12.99
N VAL A 13 0.31 -6.25 13.27
CA VAL A 13 0.93 -5.40 12.23
C VAL A 13 1.69 -6.25 11.22
N HIS A 14 2.48 -7.21 11.72
CA HIS A 14 3.20 -8.17 10.90
C HIS A 14 2.26 -9.02 10.04
N ALA A 15 1.21 -9.60 10.65
CA ALA A 15 0.20 -10.37 9.93
C ALA A 15 -0.53 -9.54 8.88
N ALA A 16 -0.87 -8.27 9.17
CA ALA A 16 -1.53 -7.37 8.22
C ALA A 16 -0.63 -7.07 7.01
N PHE A 17 0.67 -6.86 7.21
CA PHE A 17 1.61 -6.64 6.12
C PHE A 17 1.72 -7.86 5.20
N LEU A 18 1.97 -9.05 5.78
CA LEU A 18 2.06 -10.28 4.98
C LEU A 18 0.75 -10.62 4.26
N ALA A 19 -0.40 -10.41 4.92
CA ALA A 19 -1.70 -10.61 4.30
C ALA A 19 -1.95 -9.65 3.14
N ALA A 20 -1.56 -8.37 3.27
CA ALA A 20 -1.69 -7.39 2.20
C ALA A 20 -0.85 -7.77 0.97
N CYS A 21 0.42 -8.14 1.17
CA CYS A 21 1.30 -8.59 0.08
C CYS A 21 0.80 -9.88 -0.58
N ARG A 22 0.29 -10.83 0.21
CA ARG A 22 -0.26 -12.09 -0.32
C ARG A 22 -1.53 -11.85 -1.13
N LEU A 23 -2.49 -11.10 -0.60
CA LEU A 23 -3.75 -10.78 -1.27
C LEU A 23 -3.52 -10.06 -2.61
N ASP A 24 -2.50 -9.20 -2.68
CA ASP A 24 -2.14 -8.51 -3.90
C ASP A 24 -1.83 -9.49 -5.04
N VAL A 25 -0.99 -10.50 -4.80
CA VAL A 25 -0.64 -11.48 -5.85
C VAL A 25 -1.64 -12.62 -6.01
N GLU A 26 -2.45 -12.92 -5.00
CA GLU A 26 -3.59 -13.84 -5.14
C GLU A 26 -4.71 -13.23 -6.00
N THR A 27 -4.81 -11.90 -6.04
CA THR A 27 -5.82 -11.18 -6.83
C THR A 27 -5.31 -10.93 -8.25
N PRO A 28 -6.01 -11.38 -9.30
CA PRO A 28 -5.67 -11.04 -10.68
C PRO A 28 -5.90 -9.55 -10.93
N LYS A 29 -4.82 -8.81 -11.17
CA LYS A 29 -4.83 -7.36 -11.44
C LYS A 29 -4.28 -7.13 -12.85
N PRO A 30 -5.07 -6.57 -13.79
CA PRO A 30 -4.64 -6.44 -15.19
C PRO A 30 -3.27 -5.78 -15.36
N GLY A 31 -2.38 -6.46 -16.09
CA GLY A 31 -1.03 -6.00 -16.39
C GLY A 31 -0.01 -6.22 -15.28
N ASN A 32 -0.44 -6.55 -14.05
CA ASN A 32 0.45 -6.77 -12.91
C ASN A 32 0.62 -8.27 -12.60
N VAL A 33 1.54 -8.64 -11.71
CA VAL A 33 1.82 -10.05 -11.40
C VAL A 33 0.71 -10.62 -10.50
N SER A 34 0.26 -11.83 -10.82
CA SER A 34 -0.60 -12.64 -9.96
C SER A 34 -0.18 -14.12 -9.97
N VAL A 35 -0.75 -14.93 -9.09
CA VAL A 35 -0.54 -16.40 -9.05
C VAL A 35 -0.93 -17.05 -10.39
N GLN A 36 -1.98 -16.54 -11.01
CA GLN A 36 -2.51 -17.07 -12.27
C GLN A 36 -1.75 -16.55 -13.50
N SER A 37 -1.04 -15.42 -13.37
CA SER A 37 -0.44 -14.74 -14.50
C SER A 37 0.86 -14.04 -14.10
N ALA A 38 1.98 -14.73 -14.36
CA ALA A 38 3.32 -14.16 -14.22
C ALA A 38 3.54 -13.02 -15.22
N GLY A 39 4.53 -12.16 -14.98
CA GLY A 39 4.80 -11.02 -15.86
C GLY A 39 6.06 -10.28 -15.50
N HIS A 40 6.60 -9.53 -16.45
CA HIS A 40 7.74 -8.62 -16.23
C HIS A 40 8.99 -9.30 -15.66
N GLY A 41 9.20 -10.57 -16.02
CA GLY A 41 10.31 -11.38 -15.50
C GLY A 41 10.15 -11.84 -14.05
N MET A 42 8.95 -11.71 -13.48
CA MET A 42 8.65 -12.03 -12.08
C MET A 42 7.46 -12.98 -11.94
N ARG A 43 7.40 -13.68 -10.79
CA ARG A 43 6.33 -14.61 -10.40
C ARG A 43 5.82 -14.28 -9.00
N ALA A 44 4.56 -14.59 -8.72
CA ALA A 44 3.92 -14.35 -7.42
C ALA A 44 4.73 -14.85 -6.22
N ALA A 45 5.35 -16.04 -6.34
CA ALA A 45 6.21 -16.60 -5.29
C ALA A 45 7.34 -15.66 -4.86
N GLN A 46 7.94 -14.91 -5.79
CA GLN A 46 8.99 -13.95 -5.46
C GLN A 46 8.46 -12.79 -4.62
N PHE A 47 7.25 -12.30 -4.88
CA PHE A 47 6.63 -11.24 -4.07
C PHE A 47 6.32 -11.72 -2.65
N ILE A 48 5.83 -12.96 -2.50
CA ILE A 48 5.57 -13.57 -1.19
C ILE A 48 6.88 -13.71 -0.39
N THR A 49 7.91 -14.32 -1.00
CA THR A 49 9.23 -14.45 -0.36
C THR A 49 9.84 -13.09 -0.01
N SER A 50 9.62 -12.08 -0.86
CA SER A 50 10.11 -10.72 -0.58
C SER A 50 9.41 -10.08 0.61
N ALA A 51 8.10 -10.29 0.76
CA ALA A 51 7.34 -9.79 1.91
C ALA A 51 7.83 -10.45 3.21
N GLU A 52 8.01 -11.78 3.20
CA GLU A 52 8.52 -12.54 4.35
C GLU A 52 9.94 -12.10 4.75
N ALA A 53 10.85 -11.96 3.78
CA ALA A 53 12.22 -11.54 4.04
C ALA A 53 12.31 -10.09 4.57
N ALA A 54 11.44 -9.20 4.07
CA ALA A 54 11.46 -7.78 4.40
C ALA A 54 10.77 -7.43 5.73
N ALA A 55 9.80 -8.23 6.18
CA ALA A 55 8.84 -7.84 7.23
C ALA A 55 9.51 -7.39 8.54
N ASP A 56 10.44 -8.18 9.08
CA ASP A 56 11.11 -7.86 10.34
C ASP A 56 11.90 -6.54 10.30
N ALA A 57 12.56 -6.27 9.18
CA ALA A 57 13.33 -5.03 9.00
C ALA A 57 12.41 -3.83 8.75
N LEU A 58 11.36 -4.02 7.97
CA LEU A 58 10.38 -2.98 7.65
C LEU A 58 9.58 -2.53 8.88
N LEU A 59 9.28 -3.46 9.78
CA LEU A 59 8.45 -3.25 10.97
C LEU A 59 9.28 -3.10 12.26
N ALA A 60 10.60 -2.93 12.14
CA ALA A 60 11.50 -2.76 13.27
C ALA A 60 11.15 -1.51 14.10
N ARG A 61 10.76 -1.71 15.36
CA ARG A 61 10.39 -0.63 16.28
C ARG A 61 11.58 0.29 16.59
N GLY A 62 11.32 1.59 16.68
CA GLY A 62 12.33 2.61 16.95
C GLY A 62 13.30 2.88 15.79
N ALA A 63 13.28 2.11 14.71
CA ALA A 63 14.14 2.33 13.56
C ALA A 63 13.65 3.56 12.73
N PRO A 64 14.56 4.43 12.25
CA PRO A 64 14.24 5.49 11.29
C PRO A 64 13.64 4.94 9.99
N VAL A 65 12.88 5.77 9.28
CA VAL A 65 12.15 5.34 8.06
C VAL A 65 13.12 4.89 6.98
N GLY A 66 14.18 5.66 6.72
CA GLY A 66 15.19 5.30 5.74
C GLY A 66 15.91 3.98 6.06
N GLN A 67 16.16 3.72 7.35
CA GLN A 67 16.78 2.46 7.80
C GLN A 67 15.86 1.27 7.54
N ARG A 68 14.58 1.37 7.89
CA ARG A 68 13.56 0.34 7.59
C ARG A 68 13.54 -0.01 6.11
N VAL A 69 13.53 1.00 5.24
CA VAL A 69 13.49 0.82 3.78
C VAL A 69 14.76 0.13 3.27
N LEU A 70 15.95 0.59 3.67
CA LEU A 70 17.21 0.03 3.19
C LEU A 70 17.41 -1.42 3.64
N ASP A 71 17.16 -1.71 4.92
CA ASP A 71 17.35 -3.05 5.46
C ASP A 71 16.34 -4.04 4.86
N ALA A 72 15.07 -3.63 4.77
CA ALA A 72 14.03 -4.45 4.17
C ALA A 72 14.32 -4.76 2.70
N LEU A 73 14.78 -3.76 1.93
CA LEU A 73 15.15 -3.97 0.54
C LEU A 73 16.38 -4.86 0.39
N THR A 74 17.38 -4.70 1.26
CA THR A 74 18.58 -5.55 1.24
C THR A 74 18.19 -7.00 1.41
N ARG A 75 17.32 -7.30 2.39
CA ARG A 75 16.78 -8.65 2.58
C ARG A 75 15.96 -9.15 1.39
N THR A 76 15.12 -8.31 0.78
CA THR A 76 14.44 -8.66 -0.48
C THR A 76 15.45 -9.06 -1.56
N ARG A 77 16.51 -8.26 -1.76
CA ARG A 77 17.50 -8.49 -2.82
C ARG A 77 18.27 -9.79 -2.58
N ASP A 78 18.64 -10.07 -1.34
CA ASP A 78 19.30 -11.32 -0.96
C ASP A 78 18.40 -12.54 -1.20
N ALA A 79 17.09 -12.41 -0.95
CA ALA A 79 16.15 -13.52 -1.06
C ALA A 79 15.73 -13.83 -2.51
N VAL A 80 15.50 -12.83 -3.36
CA VAL A 80 14.91 -13.05 -4.70
C VAL A 80 15.69 -12.45 -5.88
N GLY A 81 16.74 -11.66 -5.63
CA GLY A 81 17.62 -11.14 -6.68
C GLY A 81 17.02 -10.09 -7.61
N CYS A 82 15.75 -9.71 -7.47
CA CYS A 82 15.08 -8.69 -8.28
C CYS A 82 14.24 -7.73 -7.42
N ASN A 83 13.76 -6.64 -8.02
CA ASN A 83 12.91 -5.66 -7.34
C ASN A 83 11.43 -6.05 -7.48
N THR A 84 10.86 -6.57 -6.40
CA THR A 84 9.44 -6.95 -6.29
C THR A 84 8.63 -5.97 -5.44
N ASN A 85 9.26 -5.22 -4.53
CA ASN A 85 8.54 -4.52 -3.47
C ASN A 85 9.07 -3.15 -3.06
N LEU A 86 10.03 -2.52 -3.78
CA LEU A 86 10.56 -1.20 -3.40
C LEU A 86 9.45 -0.18 -3.10
N GLY A 87 8.43 -0.10 -3.95
CA GLY A 87 7.32 0.84 -3.78
C GLY A 87 6.50 0.54 -2.53
N ILE A 88 6.19 -0.74 -2.27
CA ILE A 88 5.57 -1.20 -1.03
C ILE A 88 6.40 -0.78 0.20
N LEU A 89 7.72 -1.01 0.18
CA LEU A 89 8.60 -0.68 1.30
C LEU A 89 8.62 0.83 1.59
N LEU A 90 8.71 1.66 0.54
CA LEU A 90 8.64 3.12 0.67
C LEU A 90 7.28 3.58 1.24
N LEU A 91 6.18 2.94 0.86
CA LEU A 91 4.86 3.31 1.37
C LEU A 91 4.62 2.83 2.81
N VAL A 92 5.01 1.59 3.13
CA VAL A 92 4.69 0.97 4.42
C VAL A 92 5.62 1.45 5.54
N ALA A 93 6.89 1.75 5.27
CA ALA A 93 7.84 2.18 6.30
C ALA A 93 7.36 3.39 7.15
N PRO A 94 6.91 4.53 6.56
CA PRO A 94 6.40 5.64 7.36
C PRO A 94 5.06 5.33 8.05
N LEU A 95 4.21 4.48 7.46
CA LEU A 95 2.96 4.04 8.08
C LEU A 95 3.23 3.16 9.31
N ALA A 96 4.19 2.25 9.23
CA ALA A 96 4.62 1.40 10.32
C ALA A 96 5.26 2.22 11.45
N ALA A 97 6.14 3.16 11.12
CA ALA A 97 6.73 4.07 12.12
C ALA A 97 5.66 4.92 12.82
N ALA A 98 4.58 5.28 12.13
CA ALA A 98 3.51 6.06 12.72
C ALA A 98 2.70 5.27 13.76
N LEU A 99 2.58 3.94 13.64
CA LEU A 99 1.82 3.11 14.59
C LEU A 99 2.40 3.14 16.01
N GLU A 100 3.69 3.43 16.14
CA GLU A 100 4.38 3.56 17.44
C GLU A 100 3.94 4.82 18.20
N ASP A 101 3.45 5.84 17.49
CA ASP A 101 3.07 7.14 18.04
C ASP A 101 1.55 7.38 18.08
N VAL A 102 0.74 6.35 17.83
CA VAL A 102 -0.73 6.44 17.79
C VAL A 102 -1.34 5.97 19.11
N ALA A 103 -2.26 6.77 19.65
CA ALA A 103 -3.05 6.40 20.81
C ALA A 103 -4.07 5.29 20.49
N SER A 104 -4.38 4.46 21.49
CA SER A 104 -5.46 3.47 21.42
C SER A 104 -6.81 4.11 21.80
N PRO A 105 -7.92 3.81 21.10
CA PRO A 105 -8.03 2.89 19.96
C PRO A 105 -7.52 3.50 18.64
N LEU A 106 -6.94 2.65 17.78
CA LEU A 106 -6.48 3.07 16.45
C LEU A 106 -7.67 3.50 15.57
N SER A 107 -7.60 4.72 15.05
CA SER A 107 -8.49 5.22 14.00
C SER A 107 -7.70 5.66 12.77
N ALA A 108 -8.37 5.71 11.61
CA ALA A 108 -7.73 6.15 10.36
C ALA A 108 -7.22 7.60 10.47
N ASP A 109 -8.00 8.49 11.10
CA ASP A 109 -7.64 9.90 11.25
C ASP A 109 -6.45 10.07 12.21
N ALA A 110 -6.43 9.34 13.33
CA ALA A 110 -5.32 9.37 14.28
C ALA A 110 -4.03 8.84 13.64
N TRP A 111 -4.12 7.77 12.85
CA TRP A 111 -2.98 7.20 12.15
C TRP A 111 -2.46 8.11 11.03
N ARG A 112 -3.35 8.75 10.26
CA ARG A 112 -2.96 9.75 9.26
C ARG A 112 -2.25 10.94 9.91
N ALA A 113 -2.78 11.44 11.04
CA ALA A 113 -2.14 12.52 11.79
C ALA A 113 -0.74 12.11 12.32
N ALA A 114 -0.59 10.89 12.82
CA ALA A 114 0.70 10.35 13.24
C ALA A 114 1.68 10.19 12.06
N THR A 115 1.19 9.71 10.92
CA THR A 115 1.98 9.64 9.67
C THR A 115 2.47 11.03 9.27
N GLY A 116 1.62 12.06 9.39
CA GLY A 116 2.01 13.45 9.18
C GLY A 116 3.16 13.90 10.10
N ARG A 117 3.17 13.48 11.37
CA ARG A 117 4.29 13.74 12.31
C ARG A 117 5.56 13.01 11.92
N VAL A 118 5.47 11.73 11.52
CA VAL A 118 6.61 10.96 10.98
C VAL A 118 7.22 11.68 9.79
N LEU A 119 6.39 12.09 8.84
CA LEU A 119 6.86 12.78 7.63
C LEU A 119 7.51 14.13 7.94
N ALA A 120 7.04 14.85 8.95
CA ALA A 120 7.60 16.13 9.35
C ALA A 120 8.98 16.01 10.04
N ARG A 121 9.31 14.85 10.61
CA ARG A 121 10.61 14.58 11.25
C ARG A 121 11.63 13.86 10.36
N LEU A 122 11.26 13.50 9.13
CA LEU A 122 12.20 12.89 8.19
C LEU A 122 13.38 13.83 7.94
N ASP A 123 14.58 13.29 8.02
CA ASP A 123 15.81 14.07 7.90
C ASP A 123 16.63 13.70 6.64
N ILE A 124 17.87 14.19 6.58
CA ILE A 124 18.79 13.92 5.47
C ILE A 124 19.38 12.51 5.51
N ASP A 125 19.44 11.87 6.69
CA ASP A 125 19.94 10.51 6.82
C ASP A 125 18.87 9.51 6.34
N ASP A 126 17.60 9.77 6.64
CA ASP A 126 16.46 9.08 6.01
C ASP A 126 16.54 9.17 4.48
N ALA A 127 16.86 10.36 3.95
CA ALA A 127 17.02 10.56 2.51
C ALA A 127 18.17 9.72 1.95
N ARG A 128 19.33 9.74 2.62
CA ARG A 128 20.53 9.00 2.18
C ARG A 128 20.27 7.50 2.14
N LEU A 129 19.59 6.96 3.16
CA LEU A 129 19.26 5.54 3.23
C LEU A 129 18.20 5.14 2.20
N ALA A 130 17.16 5.97 2.02
CA ALA A 130 16.16 5.74 0.97
C ALA A 130 16.77 5.81 -0.44
N TYR A 131 17.70 6.73 -0.71
CA TYR A 131 18.40 6.83 -2.00
C TYR A 131 19.26 5.60 -2.26
N ARG A 132 20.01 5.13 -1.25
CA ARG A 132 20.75 3.86 -1.31
C ARG A 132 19.83 2.69 -1.62
N ALA A 133 18.65 2.65 -0.99
CA ALA A 133 17.67 1.61 -1.27
C ALA A 133 17.17 1.70 -2.72
N ILE A 134 16.74 2.88 -3.18
CA ILE A 134 16.27 3.08 -4.55
C ILE A 134 17.36 2.68 -5.57
N ALA A 135 18.61 3.08 -5.34
CA ALA A 135 19.75 2.69 -6.17
C ALA A 135 19.99 1.16 -6.16
N LEU A 136 19.92 0.52 -5.00
CA LEU A 136 20.09 -0.94 -4.85
C LEU A 136 18.98 -1.73 -5.56
N ALA A 137 17.75 -1.20 -5.54
CA ALA A 137 16.59 -1.80 -6.20
C ALA A 137 16.64 -1.65 -7.73
N ASN A 138 17.32 -0.60 -8.22
CA ASN A 138 17.44 -0.26 -9.64
C ASN A 138 16.07 -0.30 -10.38
N PRO A 139 15.08 0.52 -9.95
CA PRO A 139 13.74 0.48 -10.53
C PRO A 139 13.73 0.93 -11.99
N GLY A 140 12.92 0.26 -12.81
CA GLY A 140 12.85 0.53 -14.24
C GLY A 140 12.42 1.97 -14.57
N GLY A 141 13.19 2.60 -15.45
CA GLY A 141 12.87 3.91 -16.05
C GLY A 141 13.00 5.10 -15.10
N LEU A 142 13.73 4.98 -13.98
CA LEU A 142 13.90 6.09 -13.03
C LEU A 142 14.62 7.29 -13.65
N GLY A 143 15.57 7.05 -14.55
CA GLY A 143 16.37 8.08 -15.21
C GLY A 143 17.16 8.94 -14.21
N ASP A 144 17.67 10.08 -14.70
CA ASP A 144 18.26 11.11 -13.84
C ASP A 144 17.18 12.11 -13.41
N ALA A 145 17.07 12.36 -12.10
CA ALA A 145 16.29 13.47 -11.56
C ALA A 145 17.23 14.69 -11.44
N PRO A 146 17.04 15.76 -12.24
CA PRO A 146 18.05 16.82 -12.35
C PRO A 146 18.27 17.58 -11.04
N GLU A 147 17.26 17.70 -10.18
CA GLU A 147 17.37 18.43 -8.91
C GLU A 147 18.00 17.60 -7.78
N GLN A 148 17.73 16.29 -7.76
CA GLN A 148 18.21 15.37 -6.72
C GLN A 148 18.39 13.94 -7.30
N PRO A 149 19.49 13.66 -8.00
CA PRO A 149 19.75 12.33 -8.54
C PRO A 149 19.91 11.30 -7.42
N VAL A 150 19.21 10.18 -7.50
CA VAL A 150 19.25 9.14 -6.45
C VAL A 150 20.62 8.45 -6.31
N HIS A 151 21.47 8.56 -7.33
CA HIS A 151 22.86 8.07 -7.31
C HIS A 151 23.85 9.08 -6.70
N SER A 152 23.39 10.29 -6.36
CA SER A 152 24.17 11.31 -5.67
C SER A 152 23.73 11.44 -4.20
N PRO A 153 24.61 11.93 -3.31
CA PRO A 153 24.21 12.25 -1.93
C PRO A 153 23.08 13.30 -1.94
N PRO A 154 21.99 13.09 -1.16
CA PRO A 154 20.91 14.08 -1.07
C PRO A 154 21.40 15.34 -0.36
N THR A 155 20.86 16.49 -0.77
CA THR A 155 21.13 17.79 -0.10
C THR A 155 19.94 18.32 0.70
N VAL A 156 18.80 17.62 0.64
CA VAL A 156 17.56 17.92 1.36
C VAL A 156 17.06 16.70 2.13
N ASN A 157 16.13 16.88 3.07
CA ASN A 157 15.50 15.75 3.76
C ASN A 157 14.63 14.90 2.80
N LEU A 158 14.25 13.70 3.24
CA LEU A 158 13.51 12.76 2.40
C LEU A 158 12.16 13.30 1.94
N ARG A 159 11.44 14.05 2.78
CA ARG A 159 10.12 14.59 2.41
C ARG A 159 10.25 15.65 1.32
N ASP A 160 11.24 16.52 1.41
CA ASP A 160 11.49 17.57 0.42
C ASP A 160 11.96 16.98 -0.91
N ALA A 161 12.82 15.95 -0.88
CA ALA A 161 13.15 15.17 -2.07
C ALA A 161 11.90 14.56 -2.75
N MET A 162 11.00 13.94 -1.97
CA MET A 162 9.76 13.38 -2.50
C MET A 162 8.80 14.44 -3.04
N ARG A 163 8.76 15.65 -2.44
CA ARG A 163 7.95 16.77 -2.96
C ARG A 163 8.37 17.19 -4.36
N LEU A 164 9.67 17.19 -4.68
CA LEU A 164 10.18 17.49 -6.02
C LEU A 164 9.67 16.48 -7.07
N ALA A 165 9.45 15.23 -6.67
CA ALA A 165 8.95 14.17 -7.56
C ALA A 165 7.42 13.99 -7.56
N ALA A 166 6.68 14.62 -6.64
CA ALA A 166 5.25 14.37 -6.41
C ALA A 166 4.33 14.64 -7.62
N GLY A 167 4.77 15.49 -8.56
CA GLY A 167 4.05 15.73 -9.82
C GLY A 167 4.03 14.51 -10.76
N ARG A 168 5.12 13.72 -10.76
CA ARG A 168 5.36 12.62 -11.71
C ARG A 168 5.38 11.23 -11.08
N ASP A 169 5.50 11.13 -9.76
CA ASP A 169 5.57 9.87 -9.03
C ASP A 169 4.49 9.78 -7.94
N SER A 170 3.69 8.71 -7.99
CA SER A 170 2.55 8.55 -7.06
C SER A 170 2.95 8.10 -5.66
N ILE A 171 4.10 7.45 -5.48
CA ILE A 171 4.66 7.15 -4.15
C ILE A 171 5.18 8.44 -3.52
N ALA A 172 5.94 9.23 -4.28
CA ALA A 172 6.46 10.51 -3.84
C ALA A 172 5.34 11.48 -3.43
N ARG A 173 4.20 11.44 -4.15
CA ARG A 173 3.00 12.18 -3.75
C ARG A 173 2.48 11.80 -2.37
N GLN A 174 2.54 10.54 -1.95
CA GLN A 174 2.08 10.15 -0.62
C GLN A 174 2.91 10.84 0.48
N TYR A 175 4.23 10.95 0.30
CA TYR A 175 5.09 11.70 1.21
C TYR A 175 4.80 13.21 1.21
N ALA A 176 4.52 13.79 0.03
CA ALA A 176 4.19 15.20 -0.08
C ALA A 176 2.86 15.54 0.61
N GLU A 177 1.85 14.69 0.41
CA GLU A 177 0.44 14.96 0.74
C GLU A 177 -0.05 14.21 1.99
N GLY A 178 0.85 13.60 2.76
CA GLY A 178 0.51 12.96 4.02
C GLY A 178 -0.35 11.71 3.87
N PHE A 179 -0.05 10.90 2.84
CA PHE A 179 -0.70 9.61 2.56
C PHE A 179 -2.22 9.72 2.33
N ARG A 180 -2.67 10.90 1.90
CA ARG A 180 -4.07 11.21 1.64
C ARG A 180 -4.75 10.14 0.79
N ASP A 181 -4.15 9.74 -0.32
CA ASP A 181 -4.80 8.82 -1.26
C ASP A 181 -5.02 7.44 -0.63
N ILE A 182 -4.12 6.99 0.25
CA ILE A 182 -4.28 5.73 0.97
C ILE A 182 -5.40 5.82 1.99
N PHE A 183 -5.42 6.87 2.83
CA PHE A 183 -6.39 7.01 3.91
C PHE A 183 -7.80 7.46 3.45
N GLU A 184 -7.90 8.12 2.29
CA GLU A 184 -9.17 8.58 1.73
C GLU A 184 -9.61 7.68 0.58
N THR A 185 -9.01 7.81 -0.61
CA THR A 185 -9.42 7.11 -1.83
C THR A 185 -9.34 5.59 -1.69
N GLY A 186 -8.20 5.07 -1.23
CA GLY A 186 -7.96 3.64 -1.07
C GLY A 186 -8.88 3.02 -0.02
N LEU A 187 -8.94 3.57 1.18
CA LEU A 187 -9.82 3.04 2.24
C LEU A 187 -11.30 3.15 1.87
N THR A 188 -11.71 4.20 1.16
CA THR A 188 -13.09 4.29 0.64
C THR A 188 -13.36 3.16 -0.33
N ALA A 189 -12.51 2.98 -1.36
CA ALA A 189 -12.67 1.89 -2.32
C ALA A 189 -12.65 0.50 -1.65
N PHE A 190 -11.81 0.30 -0.64
CA PHE A 190 -11.78 -0.96 0.10
C PHE A 190 -13.13 -1.23 0.82
N ARG A 191 -13.71 -0.21 1.46
CA ARG A 191 -14.95 -0.31 2.26
C ARG A 191 -16.22 -0.42 1.42
N GLU A 192 -16.18 0.00 0.15
CA GLU A 192 -17.30 -0.16 -0.76
C GLU A 192 -17.60 -1.63 -1.11
N MET A 193 -16.62 -2.52 -0.91
CA MET A 193 -16.77 -3.95 -1.20
C MET A 193 -17.06 -4.74 0.09
N PRO A 194 -17.78 -5.88 -0.01
CA PRO A 194 -18.06 -6.73 1.15
C PRO A 194 -16.79 -7.21 1.86
N ALA A 195 -16.79 -7.14 3.20
CA ALA A 195 -15.62 -7.47 4.02
C ALA A 195 -15.20 -8.95 3.94
N ASP A 196 -16.12 -9.84 3.58
CA ASP A 196 -15.89 -11.27 3.37
C ASP A 196 -15.34 -11.60 1.97
N GLN A 197 -15.14 -10.59 1.11
CA GLN A 197 -14.65 -10.73 -0.26
C GLN A 197 -13.36 -9.91 -0.48
N PRO A 198 -12.24 -10.26 0.19
CA PRO A 198 -11.02 -9.45 0.17
C PRO A 198 -10.36 -9.35 -1.22
N HIS A 199 -10.49 -10.36 -2.08
CA HIS A 199 -10.00 -10.29 -3.46
C HIS A 199 -10.77 -9.26 -4.30
N ILE A 200 -12.08 -9.15 -4.09
CA ILE A 200 -12.92 -8.15 -4.77
C ILE A 200 -12.57 -6.75 -4.26
N ALA A 201 -12.41 -6.59 -2.95
CA ALA A 201 -11.95 -5.32 -2.36
C ALA A 201 -10.57 -4.91 -2.90
N THR A 202 -9.63 -5.86 -2.98
CA THR A 202 -8.28 -5.65 -3.54
C THR A 202 -8.34 -5.18 -4.99
N LEU A 203 -9.13 -5.87 -5.84
CA LEU A 203 -9.31 -5.49 -7.23
C LEU A 203 -9.99 -4.12 -7.38
N ASN A 204 -10.99 -3.81 -6.54
CA ASN A 204 -11.64 -2.50 -6.55
C ASN A 204 -10.66 -1.38 -6.21
N VAL A 205 -9.80 -1.56 -5.19
CA VAL A 205 -8.77 -0.59 -4.81
C VAL A 205 -7.76 -0.38 -5.94
N PHE A 206 -7.28 -1.47 -6.54
CA PHE A 206 -6.33 -1.41 -7.66
C PHE A 206 -6.90 -0.64 -8.86
N LEU A 207 -8.12 -1.00 -9.29
CA LEU A 207 -8.78 -0.34 -10.42
C LEU A 207 -9.11 1.13 -10.11
N THR A 208 -9.49 1.45 -8.87
CA THR A 208 -9.67 2.84 -8.43
C THR A 208 -8.38 3.64 -8.57
N PHE A 209 -7.23 3.13 -8.09
CA PHE A 209 -5.96 3.84 -8.24
C PHE A 209 -5.54 4.00 -9.70
N LEU A 210 -5.59 2.91 -10.48
CA LEU A 210 -5.20 2.91 -11.89
C LEU A 210 -6.10 3.81 -12.75
N GLY A 211 -7.40 3.85 -12.44
CA GLY A 211 -8.38 4.73 -13.07
C GLY A 211 -8.29 6.17 -12.57
N THR A 212 -7.68 6.47 -11.43
CA THR A 212 -7.63 7.85 -10.92
C THR A 212 -6.50 8.65 -11.56
N ARG A 213 -5.30 8.08 -11.67
CA ARG A 213 -4.10 8.78 -12.15
C ARG A 213 -3.18 7.87 -12.96
N PRO A 214 -2.43 8.42 -13.94
CA PRO A 214 -1.38 7.68 -14.64
C PRO A 214 -0.41 6.98 -13.67
N ASP A 215 -0.22 5.68 -13.87
CA ASP A 215 0.71 4.87 -13.10
C ASP A 215 2.16 5.30 -13.38
N SER A 216 2.90 5.67 -12.34
CA SER A 216 4.25 6.22 -12.50
C SER A 216 5.27 5.21 -13.01
N LEU A 217 5.09 3.90 -12.80
CA LEU A 217 5.94 2.89 -13.44
C LEU A 217 5.70 2.82 -14.94
N ILE A 218 4.44 2.91 -15.38
CA ILE A 218 4.11 2.99 -16.80
C ILE A 218 4.69 4.27 -17.40
N VAL A 219 4.51 5.43 -16.74
CA VAL A 219 5.08 6.72 -17.20
C VAL A 219 6.59 6.61 -17.39
N ARG A 220 7.30 6.03 -16.41
CA ARG A 220 8.76 5.86 -16.46
C ARG A 220 9.23 4.93 -17.59
N LYS A 221 8.51 3.84 -17.86
CA LYS A 221 8.95 2.83 -18.85
C LYS A 221 8.44 3.09 -20.27
N GLN A 222 7.27 3.71 -20.41
CA GLN A 222 6.53 3.80 -21.68
C GLN A 222 5.95 5.20 -21.96
N GLY A 223 6.17 6.17 -21.06
CA GLY A 223 5.77 7.55 -21.26
C GLY A 223 4.33 7.86 -20.83
N MET A 224 4.04 9.16 -20.75
CA MET A 224 2.78 9.69 -20.24
C MET A 224 1.57 9.30 -21.10
N ALA A 225 1.71 9.28 -22.42
CA ALA A 225 0.61 8.96 -23.33
C ALA A 225 0.07 7.54 -23.09
N VAL A 226 0.95 6.54 -23.00
CA VAL A 226 0.55 5.15 -22.69
C VAL A 226 -0.10 5.06 -21.32
N ALA A 227 0.49 5.70 -20.31
CA ALA A 227 -0.08 5.69 -18.96
C ALA A 227 -1.48 6.32 -18.90
N GLN A 228 -1.73 7.40 -19.66
CA GLN A 228 -3.05 8.02 -19.78
C GLN A 228 -4.06 7.10 -20.48
N SER A 229 -3.67 6.44 -21.56
CA SER A 229 -4.52 5.46 -22.25
C SER A 229 -4.92 4.31 -21.32
N VAL A 230 -3.97 3.78 -20.54
CA VAL A 230 -4.23 2.73 -19.55
C VAL A 230 -5.17 3.24 -18.45
N THR A 231 -4.97 4.46 -17.95
CA THR A 231 -5.87 5.06 -16.94
C THR A 231 -7.29 5.22 -17.47
N LEU A 232 -7.48 5.65 -18.73
CA LEU A 232 -8.81 5.77 -19.32
C LEU A 232 -9.47 4.40 -19.49
N ALA A 233 -8.74 3.41 -20.02
CA ALA A 233 -9.22 2.04 -20.13
C ALA A 233 -9.57 1.46 -18.75
N ALA A 234 -8.76 1.73 -17.72
CA ALA A 234 -9.04 1.30 -16.35
C ALA A 234 -10.36 1.85 -15.82
N ARG A 235 -10.69 3.13 -16.07
CA ARG A 235 -11.98 3.72 -15.67
C ARG A 235 -13.15 2.99 -16.32
N GLU A 236 -13.05 2.71 -17.61
CA GLU A 236 -14.09 2.03 -18.36
C GLU A 236 -14.26 0.58 -17.88
N GLN A 237 -13.16 -0.18 -17.80
CA GLN A 237 -13.15 -1.55 -17.32
C GLN A 237 -13.65 -1.65 -15.88
N HIS A 238 -13.30 -0.70 -15.02
CA HIS A 238 -13.77 -0.64 -13.64
C HIS A 238 -15.29 -0.43 -13.54
N ALA A 239 -15.84 0.49 -14.33
CA ALA A 239 -17.29 0.72 -14.37
C ALA A 239 -18.04 -0.53 -14.88
N GLN A 240 -17.55 -1.16 -15.95
CA GLN A 240 -18.11 -2.38 -16.51
C GLN A 240 -18.04 -3.55 -15.50
N TRP A 241 -16.88 -3.72 -14.85
CA TRP A 241 -16.67 -4.73 -13.82
C TRP A 241 -17.62 -4.55 -12.64
N ARG A 242 -17.78 -3.33 -12.11
CA ARG A 242 -18.71 -3.06 -11.01
C ARG A 242 -20.15 -3.37 -11.38
N HIS A 243 -20.57 -2.97 -12.59
CA HIS A 243 -21.92 -3.27 -13.08
C HIS A 243 -22.14 -4.78 -13.23
N ALA A 244 -21.17 -5.49 -13.82
CA ALA A 244 -21.24 -6.94 -13.99
C ALA A 244 -21.22 -7.68 -12.64
N LEU A 245 -20.42 -7.22 -11.68
CA LEU A 245 -20.34 -7.79 -10.33
C LEU A 245 -21.71 -7.74 -9.63
N ALA A 246 -22.39 -6.59 -9.69
CA ALA A 246 -23.69 -6.39 -9.07
C ALA A 246 -24.80 -7.25 -9.71
N GLN A 247 -24.73 -7.50 -11.02
CA GLN A 247 -25.83 -8.15 -11.77
C GLN A 247 -25.61 -9.64 -12.05
N LYS A 248 -24.37 -10.07 -12.20
CA LYS A 248 -24.01 -11.40 -12.77
C LYS A 248 -23.02 -12.18 -11.90
N GLY A 249 -22.57 -11.59 -10.79
CA GLY A 249 -21.62 -12.19 -9.86
C GLY A 249 -20.14 -12.16 -10.32
N PRO A 250 -19.22 -12.56 -9.43
CA PRO A 250 -17.78 -12.32 -9.58
C PRO A 250 -17.15 -12.99 -10.81
N ALA A 251 -17.49 -14.25 -11.08
CA ALA A 251 -16.88 -15.03 -12.17
C ALA A 251 -17.16 -14.43 -13.56
N THR A 252 -18.34 -13.84 -13.75
CA THR A 252 -18.68 -13.17 -15.02
C THR A 252 -18.01 -11.81 -15.13
N ALA A 253 -17.86 -11.09 -14.02
CA ALA A 253 -17.20 -9.79 -13.99
C ALA A 253 -15.70 -9.87 -14.31
N ALA A 254 -15.04 -10.98 -13.98
CA ALA A 254 -13.59 -11.15 -14.19
C ALA A 254 -13.16 -11.37 -15.65
N ARG A 255 -13.99 -12.00 -16.49
CA ARG A 255 -13.60 -12.41 -17.85
C ARG A 255 -13.00 -11.29 -18.75
N PRO A 256 -13.57 -10.08 -18.83
CA PRO A 256 -12.98 -8.99 -19.61
C PRO A 256 -11.59 -8.57 -19.09
N LEU A 257 -11.36 -8.68 -17.77
CA LEU A 257 -10.11 -8.30 -17.13
C LEU A 257 -8.99 -9.30 -17.43
N ASP A 258 -9.29 -10.59 -17.62
CA ASP A 258 -8.29 -11.60 -18.00
C ASP A 258 -7.73 -11.32 -19.41
N ALA A 259 -8.59 -10.93 -20.35
CA ALA A 259 -8.17 -10.54 -21.69
C ALA A 259 -7.31 -9.27 -21.66
N TRP A 260 -7.72 -8.27 -20.87
CA TRP A 260 -6.98 -7.03 -20.71
C TRP A 260 -5.63 -7.25 -20.00
N ASP A 261 -5.55 -8.17 -19.02
CA ASP A 261 -4.29 -8.59 -18.40
C ASP A 261 -3.29 -9.10 -19.44
N ALA A 262 -3.74 -10.02 -20.31
CA ALA A 262 -2.92 -10.59 -21.36
C ALA A 262 -2.43 -9.53 -22.36
N GLU A 263 -3.31 -8.59 -22.75
CA GLU A 263 -2.97 -7.48 -23.66
C GLU A 263 -1.90 -6.56 -23.06
N LEU A 264 -2.09 -6.12 -21.81
CA LEU A 264 -1.13 -5.26 -21.12
C LEU A 264 0.23 -5.94 -20.98
N LYS A 265 0.25 -7.23 -20.61
CA LYS A 265 1.50 -8.00 -20.47
C LYS A 265 2.20 -8.25 -21.80
N ALA A 266 1.46 -8.52 -22.88
CA ALA A 266 2.03 -8.64 -24.22
C ALA A 266 2.74 -7.34 -24.66
N SER A 267 2.22 -6.19 -24.21
CA SER A 267 2.81 -4.86 -24.43
C SER A 267 3.82 -4.44 -23.34
N ALA A 268 4.24 -5.37 -22.46
CA ALA A 268 5.12 -5.12 -21.31
C ALA A 268 4.67 -3.95 -20.39
N ILE A 269 3.37 -3.66 -20.35
CA ILE A 269 2.76 -2.64 -19.49
C ILE A 269 2.55 -3.23 -18.10
N ASN A 270 3.12 -2.57 -17.09
CA ASN A 270 3.00 -2.95 -15.69
C ASN A 270 2.44 -1.79 -14.86
N PRO A 271 1.17 -1.84 -14.42
CA PRO A 271 0.63 -0.90 -13.45
C PRO A 271 1.13 -1.16 -12.01
N GLY A 272 2.46 -1.16 -11.84
CA GLY A 272 3.12 -1.55 -10.61
C GLY A 272 2.93 -0.55 -9.47
N THR A 273 2.87 0.76 -9.75
CA THR A 273 2.66 1.73 -8.68
C THR A 273 1.24 1.69 -8.14
N SER A 274 0.24 1.42 -8.98
CA SER A 274 -1.13 1.17 -8.52
C SER A 274 -1.23 -0.09 -7.64
N ALA A 275 -0.44 -1.13 -7.93
CA ALA A 275 -0.33 -2.31 -7.06
C ALA A 275 0.34 -1.96 -5.72
N ASP A 276 1.43 -1.19 -5.72
CA ASP A 276 2.11 -0.73 -4.49
C ASP A 276 1.15 0.05 -3.56
N LEU A 277 0.37 0.98 -4.13
CA LEU A 277 -0.65 1.75 -3.41
C LEU A 277 -1.77 0.85 -2.87
N THR A 278 -2.16 -0.17 -3.64
CA THR A 278 -3.15 -1.17 -3.21
C THR A 278 -2.67 -1.93 -1.99
N VAL A 279 -1.43 -2.44 -2.00
CA VAL A 279 -0.83 -3.13 -0.84
C VAL A 279 -0.80 -2.21 0.39
N ALA A 280 -0.39 -0.95 0.23
CA ALA A 280 -0.36 0.00 1.34
C ALA A 280 -1.76 0.26 1.92
N THR A 281 -2.79 0.37 1.07
CA THR A 281 -4.19 0.47 1.50
C THR A 281 -4.66 -0.78 2.24
N LEU A 282 -4.36 -1.97 1.73
CA LEU A 282 -4.71 -3.24 2.37
C LEU A 282 -4.03 -3.40 3.74
N PHE A 283 -2.76 -2.99 3.85
CA PHE A 283 -2.03 -2.97 5.11
C PHE A 283 -2.74 -2.06 6.14
N VAL A 284 -3.10 -0.84 5.75
CA VAL A 284 -3.83 0.08 6.63
C VAL A 284 -5.20 -0.50 7.03
N ALA A 285 -5.95 -1.06 6.09
CA ALA A 285 -7.24 -1.68 6.37
C ALA A 285 -7.11 -2.87 7.34
N GLY A 286 -6.11 -3.73 7.16
CA GLY A 286 -5.82 -4.88 8.03
C GLY A 286 -5.50 -4.48 9.46
N CYS A 287 -4.62 -3.49 9.65
CA CYS A 287 -4.29 -2.95 10.97
C CYS A 287 -5.51 -2.33 11.67
N LEU A 288 -6.34 -1.57 10.93
CA LEU A 288 -7.58 -1.00 11.46
C LEU A 288 -8.59 -2.07 11.87
N ALA A 289 -8.68 -3.18 11.13
CA ALA A 289 -9.55 -4.31 11.47
C ALA A 289 -9.05 -5.03 12.73
N ALA A 290 -7.75 -5.31 12.84
CA ALA A 290 -7.15 -5.95 14.01
C ALA A 290 -7.36 -5.14 15.29
N ALA A 291 -7.22 -3.81 15.22
CA ALA A 291 -7.47 -2.91 16.34
C ALA A 291 -8.91 -2.98 16.88
N ARG A 292 -9.90 -3.23 16.01
CA ARG A 292 -11.32 -3.37 16.40
C ARG A 292 -11.59 -4.72 17.06
N CYS A 293 -10.98 -5.78 16.57
CA CYS A 293 -11.13 -7.13 17.14
C CYS A 293 -10.42 -7.27 18.50
N GLY A 294 -9.35 -6.51 18.75
CA GLY A 294 -8.62 -6.49 20.01
C GLY A 294 -9.14 -5.51 21.07
N ALA A 295 -10.12 -4.66 20.75
CA ALA A 295 -10.67 -3.70 21.71
C ALA A 295 -11.58 -4.40 22.73
N PRO A 296 -11.45 -4.14 24.05
CA PRO A 296 -12.37 -4.67 25.04
C PRO A 296 -13.80 -4.16 24.74
N ILE A 297 -14.76 -5.08 24.70
CA ILE A 297 -16.18 -4.76 24.52
C ILE A 297 -16.58 -3.81 25.67
N PRO A 298 -17.12 -2.61 25.38
CA PRO A 298 -17.59 -1.73 26.45
C PRO A 298 -18.68 -2.44 27.25
N PRO A 299 -18.67 -2.36 28.60
CA PRO A 299 -19.66 -3.02 29.42
C PRO A 299 -21.05 -2.53 29.00
N GLN A 300 -21.90 -3.48 28.59
CA GLN A 300 -23.30 -3.20 28.31
C GLN A 300 -23.89 -2.51 29.54
N ARG A 301 -24.40 -1.27 29.36
CA ARG A 301 -25.17 -0.61 30.41
C ARG A 301 -26.37 -1.50 30.69
N ARG A 302 -26.38 -2.14 31.87
CA ARG A 302 -27.61 -2.75 32.38
C ARG A 302 -28.63 -1.62 32.52
N GLU A 303 -29.69 -1.67 31.73
CA GLU A 303 -30.85 -0.82 31.95
C GLU A 303 -31.34 -1.03 33.39
N PRO A 304 -31.75 0.03 34.10
CA PRO A 304 -32.33 -0.12 35.41
C PRO A 304 -33.59 -0.97 35.28
N ARG A 305 -33.64 -2.12 35.97
CA ARG A 305 -34.90 -2.82 36.20
C ARG A 305 -35.82 -1.86 36.95
N THR A 306 -36.79 -1.28 36.25
CA THR A 306 -37.93 -0.60 36.88
C THR A 306 -38.75 -1.68 37.56
N GLY A 307 -38.42 -1.96 38.82
CA GLY A 307 -39.30 -2.71 39.72
C GLY A 307 -40.50 -1.85 40.04
N THR A 308 -41.65 -2.19 39.47
CA THR A 308 -42.95 -1.82 40.01
C THR A 308 -43.41 -2.96 40.90
N ASP A 309 -43.09 -2.86 42.20
CA ASP A 309 -43.78 -3.63 43.22
C ASP A 309 -45.12 -2.91 43.51
N PRO A 310 -46.28 -3.57 43.38
CA PRO A 310 -47.53 -3.02 43.86
C PRO A 310 -47.63 -3.23 45.38
N VAL A 311 -47.92 -2.14 46.09
CA VAL A 311 -48.37 -2.17 47.49
C VAL A 311 -49.91 -2.26 47.48
N SER A 312 -50.41 -3.27 48.20
CA SER A 312 -51.83 -3.65 48.47
C SER A 312 -52.53 -4.49 47.41
#